data_AF-A0A6J7ZYL1-F1
#
_entry.id   AF-A0A6J7ZYL1-F1
#
_cell.length_a   1.000
_cell.length_b   1.000
_cell.length_c   1.000
_cell.angle_alpha   90.00
_cell.angle_beta   90.00
_cell.angle_gamma   90.00
#
_symmetry.space_group_name_H-M   'P 1'
#
loop_
_entity.id
_entity.type
_entity.pdbx_description
1 polymer ?
#
loop_
_entity_poly.entity_id
_entity_poly.type
_entity_poly.pdbx_seq_one_letter_code
_entity_poly.pdbx_strand_id
1 'polypeptide(L)'
;MHFEYEVEEMRTEKVDLTGKNQYALTCLICNYVCHDDCSCADDEDKAKCSSMDTSGNCTRCPKRCTWNKHRSCPFIIKNTTQKVKKINDYMAKKYEKATQKILKKQQILEAIDQDIKIQQKSFLEMLENINKLVNRLKKIALHPELVSVQRYIDFIITSKVKEKKYGFEARLALLYELKNCTQYRQSLEILINRVDNTRKIWQRELSHLPKKRHIKS
;
A
#
# COMPACT_ATOMS: atom_id res chain seq x y z
N MET A 1 7.57 -11.01 6.82
CA MET A 1 6.82 -10.51 7.99
C MET A 1 5.75 -11.55 8.28
N HIS A 2 5.86 -12.28 9.40
CA HIS A 2 4.94 -13.37 9.74
C HIS A 2 3.96 -12.83 10.80
N PHE A 3 2.68 -12.75 10.45
CA PHE A 3 1.63 -12.30 11.37
C PHE A 3 1.20 -13.46 12.26
N GLU A 4 2.12 -13.94 13.09
CA GLU A 4 1.87 -15.05 14.01
C GLU A 4 1.30 -14.56 15.33
N TYR A 5 0.37 -15.33 15.89
CA TYR A 5 -0.15 -15.15 17.23
C TYR A 5 -0.34 -16.51 17.90
N GLU A 6 -0.21 -16.54 19.22
CA GLU A 6 -0.38 -17.75 20.01
C GLU A 6 -1.81 -17.85 20.51
N VAL A 7 -2.41 -19.03 20.34
CA VAL A 7 -3.72 -19.38 20.90
C VAL A 7 -3.57 -20.63 21.74
N GLU A 8 -4.18 -20.63 22.91
CA GLU A 8 -4.34 -21.83 23.72
C GLU A 8 -5.49 -22.66 23.16
N GLU A 9 -5.18 -23.85 22.66
CA GLU A 9 -6.16 -24.81 22.19
C GLU A 9 -6.19 -26.02 23.10
N MET A 10 -7.39 -26.45 23.46
CA MET A 10 -7.59 -27.72 24.15
C MET A 10 -7.51 -28.84 23.12
N ARG A 11 -6.51 -29.72 23.27
CA ARG A 11 -6.40 -30.94 22.48
C ARG A 11 -6.67 -32.14 23.37
N THR A 12 -7.44 -33.05 22.81
CA THR A 12 -7.79 -34.31 23.44
C THR A 12 -6.82 -35.37 22.92
N GLU A 13 -5.99 -35.90 23.81
CA GLU A 13 -5.01 -36.93 23.48
C GLU A 13 -5.40 -38.25 24.12
N LYS A 14 -5.34 -39.32 23.32
CA LYS A 14 -5.50 -40.69 23.79
C LYS A 14 -4.14 -41.13 24.35
N VAL A 15 -4.02 -41.17 25.67
CA VAL A 15 -2.81 -41.64 26.33
C VAL A 15 -2.93 -43.15 26.46
N ASP A 16 -2.04 -43.85 25.76
CA ASP A 16 -1.92 -45.29 25.84
C ASP A 16 -1.32 -45.70 27.19
N LEU A 17 -1.95 -46.66 27.85
CA LEU A 17 -1.49 -47.26 29.11
C LEU A 17 -0.87 -48.65 28.88
N THR A 18 -0.93 -49.16 27.64
CA THR A 18 -0.35 -50.45 27.26
C THR A 18 1.16 -50.46 27.54
N GLY A 19 1.64 -51.49 28.25
CA GLY A 19 3.04 -51.63 28.66
C GLY A 19 3.39 -51.08 30.04
N LYS A 20 2.47 -50.38 30.72
CA LYS A 20 2.63 -49.96 32.13
C LYS A 20 1.99 -50.92 33.15
N ASN A 21 1.39 -52.02 32.67
CA ASN A 21 0.52 -52.91 33.46
C ASN A 21 -0.59 -52.15 34.22
N GLN A 22 -1.06 -51.03 33.64
CA GLN A 22 -2.10 -50.17 34.20
C GLN A 22 -3.23 -50.02 33.17
N TYR A 23 -4.46 -49.99 33.66
CA TYR A 23 -5.66 -49.89 32.85
C TYR A 23 -6.65 -48.90 33.43
N ALA A 24 -7.41 -48.26 32.56
CA ALA A 24 -8.50 -47.39 32.98
C ALA A 24 -9.79 -48.18 33.15
N LEU A 25 -10.28 -48.25 34.39
CA LEU A 25 -11.53 -48.94 34.68
C LEU A 25 -12.71 -48.02 34.39
N THR A 26 -13.45 -48.31 33.33
CA THR A 26 -14.57 -47.48 32.87
C THR A 26 -15.90 -48.18 33.10
N CYS A 27 -16.86 -47.52 33.76
CA CYS A 27 -18.23 -48.00 33.90
C CYS A 27 -19.01 -47.71 32.62
N LEU A 28 -19.53 -48.75 31.96
CA LEU A 28 -20.31 -48.61 30.72
C LEU A 28 -21.72 -48.03 30.93
N ILE A 29 -22.25 -48.14 32.16
CA ILE A 29 -23.59 -47.63 32.50
C ILE A 29 -23.54 -46.14 32.84
N CYS A 30 -22.44 -45.70 33.44
CA CYS A 30 -22.24 -44.30 33.85
C CYS A 30 -21.41 -43.49 32.86
N ASN A 31 -20.76 -44.14 31.88
CA ASN A 31 -19.71 -43.53 31.03
C ASN A 31 -18.68 -42.76 31.87
N TYR A 32 -18.22 -43.39 32.96
CA TYR A 32 -17.38 -42.77 33.97
C TYR A 32 -16.12 -43.62 34.21
N VAL A 33 -14.95 -42.96 34.17
CA VAL A 33 -13.67 -43.59 34.54
C VAL A 33 -13.56 -43.62 36.05
N CYS A 34 -13.61 -44.82 36.64
CA CYS A 34 -13.61 -45.03 38.08
C CYS A 34 -12.23 -44.79 38.70
N HIS A 35 -11.17 -45.22 38.00
CA HIS A 35 -9.77 -44.87 38.22
C HIS A 35 -8.94 -45.33 37.00
N ASP A 36 -7.73 -44.82 36.86
CA ASP A 36 -6.87 -44.95 35.67
C ASP A 36 -5.56 -45.75 35.88
N ASP A 37 -5.35 -46.28 37.09
CA ASP A 37 -4.18 -47.03 37.53
C ASP A 37 -4.50 -48.49 37.90
N CYS A 38 -5.54 -49.07 37.30
CA CYS A 38 -6.01 -50.42 37.63
C CYS A 38 -5.02 -51.49 37.18
N SER A 39 -4.67 -52.44 38.06
CA SER A 39 -3.84 -53.60 37.72
C SER A 39 -4.64 -54.77 37.13
N CYS A 40 -5.97 -54.72 37.14
CA CYS A 40 -6.84 -55.75 36.59
C CYS A 40 -6.93 -55.61 35.07
N ALA A 41 -6.09 -56.36 34.35
CA ALA A 41 -6.12 -56.44 32.90
C ALA A 41 -7.37 -57.16 32.40
N ASP A 42 -7.70 -58.29 33.02
CA ASP A 42 -8.81 -59.14 32.59
C ASP A 42 -10.15 -58.57 33.07
N ASP A 43 -11.13 -58.65 32.20
CA ASP A 43 -12.47 -58.21 32.46
C ASP A 43 -13.18 -59.06 33.54
N GLU A 44 -12.73 -60.31 33.71
CA GLU A 44 -13.25 -61.28 34.68
C GLU A 44 -12.71 -61.06 36.11
N ASP A 45 -11.51 -60.47 36.24
CA ASP A 45 -10.87 -60.24 37.54
C ASP A 45 -11.29 -58.93 38.23
N LYS A 46 -12.15 -58.13 37.58
CA LYS A 46 -12.60 -56.84 38.12
C LYS A 46 -13.38 -56.93 39.43
N ALA A 47 -13.96 -58.08 39.74
CA ALA A 47 -14.58 -58.30 41.05
C ALA A 47 -13.57 -58.09 42.21
N LYS A 48 -12.28 -58.28 41.94
CA LYS A 48 -11.17 -58.10 42.91
C LYS A 48 -10.54 -56.71 42.85
N CYS A 49 -11.03 -55.83 41.97
CA CYS A 49 -10.51 -54.47 41.85
C CYS A 49 -10.71 -53.71 43.17
N SER A 50 -9.71 -52.93 43.60
CA SER A 50 -9.74 -52.12 44.82
C SER A 50 -10.90 -51.10 44.86
N SER A 51 -11.47 -50.78 43.70
CA SER A 51 -12.64 -49.89 43.60
C SER A 51 -13.98 -50.62 43.79
N MET A 52 -13.98 -51.94 43.97
CA MET A 52 -15.18 -52.73 44.31
C MET A 52 -15.27 -52.97 45.81
N ASP A 53 -16.47 -52.86 46.36
CA ASP A 53 -16.75 -53.28 47.73
C ASP A 53 -16.86 -54.80 47.86
N THR A 54 -17.03 -55.30 49.10
CA THR A 54 -17.17 -56.73 49.40
C THR A 54 -18.40 -57.38 48.77
N SER A 55 -19.37 -56.58 48.30
CA SER A 55 -20.57 -57.04 47.59
C SER A 55 -20.41 -56.98 46.06
N GLY A 56 -19.24 -56.58 45.56
CA GLY A 56 -18.92 -56.49 44.14
C GLY A 56 -19.49 -55.24 43.45
N ASN A 57 -19.85 -54.20 44.21
CA ASN A 57 -20.31 -52.92 43.68
C ASN A 57 -19.19 -51.89 43.68
N CYS A 58 -19.12 -51.07 42.63
CA CYS A 58 -18.11 -50.03 42.52
C CYS A 58 -18.39 -48.89 43.50
N THR A 59 -17.39 -48.45 44.25
CA THR A 59 -17.49 -47.33 45.19
C THR A 59 -17.21 -45.97 44.56
N ARG A 60 -16.67 -45.94 43.33
CA ARG A 60 -16.26 -44.72 42.61
C ARG A 60 -17.32 -44.17 41.68
N CYS A 61 -18.03 -45.03 40.95
CA CYS A 61 -18.99 -44.56 39.96
C CYS A 61 -20.29 -44.05 40.61
N PRO A 62 -20.97 -43.03 40.03
CA PRO A 62 -22.10 -42.35 40.67
C PRO A 62 -23.28 -43.26 41.05
N LYS A 63 -23.49 -44.33 40.28
CA LYS A 63 -24.61 -45.28 40.47
C LYS A 63 -24.21 -46.56 41.19
N ARG A 64 -22.96 -46.65 41.70
CA ARG A 64 -22.40 -47.83 42.36
C ARG A 64 -22.68 -49.14 41.62
N CYS A 65 -22.44 -49.14 40.31
CA CYS A 65 -22.73 -50.29 39.46
C CYS A 65 -21.89 -51.53 39.86
N THR A 66 -22.42 -52.71 39.58
CA THR A 66 -21.73 -53.99 39.79
C THR A 66 -20.48 -54.12 38.90
N TRP A 67 -19.49 -54.89 39.35
CA TRP A 67 -18.19 -55.04 38.68
C TRP A 67 -18.30 -55.44 37.20
N ASN A 68 -19.27 -56.27 36.83
CA ASN A 68 -19.49 -56.77 35.47
C ASN A 68 -19.90 -55.67 34.46
N LYS A 69 -20.33 -54.50 34.94
CA LYS A 69 -20.65 -53.32 34.12
C LYS A 69 -19.44 -52.44 33.82
N HIS A 70 -18.27 -52.82 34.34
CA HIS A 70 -17.03 -52.10 34.12
C HIS A 70 -16.22 -52.81 33.03
N ARG A 71 -15.41 -52.05 32.29
CA ARG A 71 -14.48 -52.51 31.25
C ARG A 71 -13.08 -51.95 31.50
N SER A 72 -12.08 -52.80 31.29
CA SER A 72 -10.68 -52.40 31.38
C SER A 72 -10.31 -51.79 30.03
N CYS A 73 -9.96 -50.52 30.01
CA CYS A 73 -9.60 -49.80 28.80
C CYS A 73 -8.09 -49.55 28.80
N PRO A 74 -7.34 -49.94 27.74
CA PRO A 74 -5.89 -49.75 27.71
C PRO A 74 -5.47 -48.30 27.45
N PHE A 75 -6.38 -47.34 27.53
CA PHE A 75 -6.08 -45.93 27.31
C PHE A 75 -7.01 -45.02 28.12
N ILE A 76 -6.53 -43.81 28.39
CA ILE A 76 -7.34 -42.69 28.88
C ILE A 76 -7.37 -41.55 27.88
N ILE A 77 -8.42 -40.74 27.97
CA ILE A 77 -8.57 -39.52 27.20
C ILE A 77 -8.16 -38.36 28.11
N LYS A 78 -7.06 -37.69 27.81
CA LYS A 78 -6.58 -36.53 28.56
C LYS A 78 -6.74 -35.27 27.73
N ASN A 79 -7.36 -34.25 28.31
CA ASN A 79 -7.42 -32.92 27.72
C ASN A 79 -6.18 -32.15 28.17
N THR A 80 -5.38 -31.70 27.20
CA THR A 80 -4.19 -30.89 27.46
C THR A 80 -4.31 -29.57 26.71
N THR A 81 -4.06 -28.47 27.42
CA THR A 81 -3.98 -27.14 26.80
C THR A 81 -2.59 -26.98 26.19
N GLN A 82 -2.53 -26.72 24.89
CA GLN A 82 -1.28 -26.47 24.18
C GLN A 82 -1.32 -25.09 23.52
N LYS A 83 -0.20 -24.36 23.58
CA LYS A 83 -0.03 -23.10 22.85
C LYS A 83 0.32 -23.41 21.41
N VAL A 84 -0.56 -23.04 20.49
CA VAL A 84 -0.38 -23.22 19.04
C VAL A 84 -0.16 -21.87 18.40
N LYS A 85 0.89 -21.75 17.59
CA LYS A 85 1.12 -20.58 16.75
C LYS A 85 0.21 -20.65 15.53
N LYS A 86 -0.61 -19.62 15.33
CA LYS A 86 -1.47 -19.46 14.16
C LYS A 86 -1.02 -18.25 13.35
N ILE A 87 -1.19 -18.34 12.05
CA ILE A 87 -0.95 -17.23 11.13
C ILE A 87 -2.26 -16.47 10.94
N ASN A 88 -2.21 -15.16 11.09
CA ASN A 88 -3.31 -14.27 10.75
C ASN A 88 -3.33 -14.02 9.24
N ASP A 89 -3.93 -14.95 8.51
CA ASP A 89 -4.06 -14.91 7.05
C ASP A 89 -4.72 -13.62 6.55
N TYR A 90 -5.65 -13.06 7.33
CA TYR A 90 -6.30 -11.80 6.99
C TYR A 90 -5.30 -10.65 6.97
N MET A 91 -4.44 -10.54 8.00
CA MET A 91 -3.41 -9.50 8.05
C MET A 91 -2.32 -9.71 6.98
N ALA A 92 -1.93 -10.96 6.72
CA ALA A 92 -0.99 -11.30 5.65
C ALA A 92 -1.51 -10.84 4.28
N LYS A 93 -2.75 -11.22 3.92
CA LYS A 93 -3.40 -10.81 2.67
C LYS A 93 -3.60 -9.29 2.58
N LYS A 94 -3.93 -8.63 3.69
CA LYS A 94 -4.09 -7.16 3.74
C LYS A 94 -2.77 -6.45 3.45
N TYR A 95 -1.68 -6.94 4.05
CA TYR A 95 -0.34 -6.38 3.83
C TYR A 95 0.12 -6.59 2.39
N GLU A 96 -0.04 -7.80 1.85
CA GLU A 96 0.30 -8.11 0.45
C GLU A 96 -0.47 -7.22 -0.55
N LYS A 97 -1.77 -7.04 -0.34
CA LYS A 97 -2.56 -6.11 -1.17
C LYS A 97 -2.07 -4.67 -1.05
N ALA A 98 -1.62 -4.23 0.13
CA ALA A 98 -1.09 -2.90 0.32
C ALA A 98 0.27 -2.71 -0.38
N THR A 99 1.17 -3.68 -0.29
CA THR A 99 2.48 -3.63 -0.97
C THR A 99 2.32 -3.64 -2.49
N GLN A 100 1.44 -4.48 -3.03
CA GLN A 100 1.12 -4.48 -4.47
C GLN A 100 0.61 -3.11 -4.95
N LYS A 101 -0.24 -2.43 -4.16
CA LYS A 101 -0.71 -1.07 -4.49
C LYS A 101 0.42 -0.04 -4.46
N ILE A 102 1.36 -0.16 -3.53
CA ILE A 102 2.52 0.74 -3.43
C ILE A 102 3.43 0.56 -4.65
N LEU A 103 3.76 -0.69 -4.99
CA LEU A 103 4.60 -1.01 -6.15
C LEU A 103 4.00 -0.46 -7.45
N LYS A 104 2.70 -0.66 -7.68
CA LYS A 104 2.00 -0.09 -8.85
C LYS A 104 2.11 1.44 -8.90
N LYS A 105 1.98 2.12 -7.76
CA LYS A 105 2.13 3.59 -7.69
C LYS A 105 3.56 4.04 -7.97
N GLN A 106 4.56 3.30 -7.47
CA GLN A 106 5.97 3.60 -7.73
C GLN A 106 6.30 3.47 -9.21
N GLN A 107 5.83 2.41 -9.88
CA GLN A 107 6.00 2.24 -11.33
C GLN A 107 5.39 3.40 -12.14
N ILE A 108 4.20 3.88 -11.76
CA ILE A 108 3.57 5.05 -12.40
C ILE A 108 4.42 6.31 -12.19
N LEU A 109 4.94 6.53 -10.97
CA LEU A 109 5.79 7.70 -10.68
C LEU A 109 7.09 7.66 -11.48
N GLU A 110 7.71 6.48 -11.60
CA GLU A 110 8.93 6.29 -12.40
C GLU A 110 8.67 6.57 -13.88
N ALA A 111 7.54 6.11 -14.43
CA ALA A 111 7.15 6.40 -15.81
C ALA A 111 6.95 7.91 -16.04
N ILE A 112 6.28 8.60 -15.12
CA ILE A 112 6.09 10.06 -15.20
C ILE A 112 7.44 10.79 -15.14
N ASP A 113 8.36 10.37 -14.27
CA ASP A 113 9.69 10.98 -14.16
C ASP A 113 10.50 10.81 -15.46
N GLN A 114 10.39 9.65 -16.11
CA GLN A 114 11.00 9.41 -17.42
C GLN A 114 10.38 10.30 -18.51
N ASP A 115 9.06 10.43 -18.55
CA ASP A 115 8.38 11.30 -19.51
C ASP A 115 8.80 12.77 -19.35
N ILE A 116 8.92 13.25 -18.10
CA ILE A 116 9.41 14.61 -17.81
C ILE A 116 10.83 14.80 -18.36
N LYS A 117 11.73 13.84 -18.15
CA LYS A 117 13.12 13.91 -18.65
C LYS A 117 13.17 13.97 -20.18
N ILE A 118 12.34 13.18 -20.86
CA ILE A 118 12.24 13.18 -22.33
C ILE A 118 11.74 14.55 -22.82
N GLN A 119 10.69 15.09 -22.21
CA GLN A 119 10.16 16.40 -22.57
C GLN A 119 11.16 17.53 -22.31
N GLN A 120 11.88 17.50 -21.19
CA GLN A 120 12.93 18.48 -20.88
C GLN A 120 14.03 18.47 -21.94
N LYS A 121 14.48 17.28 -22.37
CA LYS A 121 15.48 17.15 -23.42
C LYS A 121 14.99 17.76 -24.74
N SER A 122 13.77 17.41 -25.16
CA SER A 122 13.14 17.97 -26.38
C SER A 122 13.02 19.49 -26.32
N PHE A 123 12.66 20.04 -25.16
CA PHE A 123 12.59 21.48 -24.94
C PHE A 123 13.95 22.17 -25.05
N LEU A 124 15.01 21.58 -24.48
CA LEU A 124 16.37 22.11 -24.61
C LEU A 124 16.85 22.11 -26.06
N GLU A 125 16.59 21.04 -26.80
CA GLU A 125 16.90 20.96 -28.24
C GLU A 125 16.15 22.03 -29.05
N MET A 126 14.87 22.27 -28.74
CA MET A 126 14.11 23.36 -29.35
C MET A 126 14.69 24.73 -29.03
N LEU A 127 15.09 24.99 -27.77
CA LEU A 127 15.72 26.25 -27.38
C LEU A 127 17.05 26.48 -28.10
N GLU A 128 17.88 25.44 -28.25
CA GLU A 128 19.09 25.53 -29.06
C GLU A 128 18.81 25.88 -30.52
N ASN A 129 17.78 25.27 -31.11
CA ASN A 129 17.36 25.57 -32.47
C ASN A 129 16.85 27.00 -32.62
N ILE A 130 16.02 27.47 -31.69
CA ILE A 130 15.57 28.87 -31.65
C ILE A 130 16.77 29.80 -31.57
N ASN A 131 17.74 29.54 -30.71
CA ASN A 131 18.95 30.35 -30.58
C ASN A 131 19.77 30.38 -31.88
N LYS A 132 19.93 29.23 -32.56
CA LYS A 132 20.58 29.16 -33.87
C LYS A 132 19.84 30.00 -34.92
N LEU A 133 18.52 29.91 -34.96
CA LEU A 133 17.68 30.69 -35.88
C LEU A 133 17.76 32.19 -35.60
N VAL A 134 17.67 32.60 -34.34
CA VAL A 134 17.81 34.00 -33.91
C VAL A 134 19.19 34.55 -34.30
N ASN A 135 20.25 33.78 -34.08
CA ASN A 135 21.60 34.19 -34.45
C ASN A 135 21.76 34.30 -35.98
N ARG A 136 21.14 33.41 -36.75
CA ARG A 136 21.12 33.51 -38.22
C ARG A 136 20.33 34.73 -38.68
N LEU A 137 19.16 34.99 -38.10
CA LEU A 137 18.35 36.19 -38.39
C LEU A 137 19.14 37.47 -38.11
N LYS A 138 19.85 37.55 -36.98
CA LYS A 138 20.73 38.69 -36.66
C LYS A 138 21.82 38.91 -37.72
N LYS A 139 22.40 37.83 -38.28
CA LYS A 139 23.45 37.94 -39.31
C LYS A 139 22.94 38.45 -40.66
N ILE A 140 21.70 38.12 -41.04
CA ILE A 140 21.12 38.45 -42.35
C ILE A 140 20.28 39.74 -42.30
N ALA A 141 19.85 40.15 -41.10
CA ALA A 141 19.11 41.39 -40.92
C ALA A 141 19.93 42.58 -41.43
N LEU A 142 19.31 43.43 -42.26
CA LEU A 142 19.89 44.72 -42.68
C LEU A 142 20.22 45.64 -41.48
N HIS A 143 19.54 45.42 -40.35
CA HIS A 143 19.77 46.13 -39.09
C HIS A 143 19.82 45.15 -37.90
N PRO A 144 20.98 44.50 -37.67
CA PRO A 144 21.18 43.49 -36.61
C PRO A 144 20.92 44.01 -35.19
N GLU A 145 21.10 45.32 -34.99
CA GLU A 145 20.87 46.08 -33.74
C GLU A 145 19.38 46.11 -33.32
N LEU A 146 18.47 45.87 -34.25
CA LEU A 146 17.01 45.90 -34.05
C LEU A 146 16.51 44.51 -33.65
N VAL A 147 16.94 44.03 -32.48
CA VAL A 147 16.63 42.67 -32.00
C VAL A 147 15.17 42.51 -31.57
N SER A 148 14.46 43.61 -31.25
CA SER A 148 13.04 43.58 -30.90
C SER A 148 12.16 44.02 -32.05
N VAL A 149 11.03 43.34 -32.21
CA VAL A 149 9.96 43.70 -33.17
C VAL A 149 9.55 45.17 -32.99
N GLN A 150 9.52 45.66 -31.74
CA GLN A 150 9.25 47.06 -31.41
C GLN A 150 10.25 48.02 -32.08
N ARG A 151 11.56 47.78 -31.90
CA ARG A 151 12.63 48.61 -32.47
C ARG A 151 12.64 48.55 -34.00
N TYR A 152 12.31 47.40 -34.57
CA TYR A 152 12.20 47.24 -36.02
C TYR A 152 11.05 48.05 -36.61
N ILE A 153 9.87 48.05 -35.97
CA ILE A 153 8.73 48.87 -36.39
C ILE A 153 9.07 50.37 -36.29
N ASP A 154 9.73 50.80 -35.20
CA ASP A 154 10.18 52.18 -35.01
C ASP A 154 11.14 52.66 -36.11
N PHE A 155 12.05 51.78 -36.52
CA PHE A 155 12.95 52.04 -37.62
C PHE A 155 12.19 52.21 -38.95
N ILE A 156 11.24 51.33 -39.27
CA ILE A 156 10.43 51.43 -40.49
C ILE A 156 9.62 52.74 -40.50
N ILE A 157 8.98 53.08 -39.38
CA ILE A 157 8.25 54.36 -39.23
C ILE A 157 9.19 55.53 -39.54
N THR A 158 10.37 55.55 -38.93
CA THR A 158 11.37 56.61 -39.13
C THR A 158 11.81 56.70 -40.59
N SER A 159 12.06 55.57 -41.26
CA SER A 159 12.41 55.54 -42.69
C SER A 159 11.28 56.05 -43.57
N LYS A 160 10.03 55.67 -43.29
CA LYS A 160 8.86 56.06 -44.09
C LYS A 160 8.50 57.54 -43.94
N VAL A 161 8.66 58.11 -42.75
CA VAL A 161 8.54 59.55 -42.52
C VAL A 161 9.58 60.34 -43.33
N LYS A 162 10.81 59.82 -43.46
CA LYS A 162 11.87 60.45 -44.26
C LYS A 162 11.64 60.33 -45.77
N GLU A 163 11.18 59.17 -46.24
CA GLU A 163 10.97 58.91 -47.67
C GLU A 163 9.79 59.68 -48.29
N LYS A 164 8.74 59.99 -47.50
CA LYS A 164 7.50 60.72 -47.91
C LYS A 164 6.92 60.31 -49.28
N LYS A 165 7.03 59.03 -49.65
CA LYS A 165 6.49 58.51 -50.91
C LYS A 165 4.98 58.57 -50.93
N TYR A 166 4.38 58.64 -52.11
CA TYR A 166 2.92 58.62 -52.27
C TYR A 166 2.25 57.50 -51.44
N GLY A 167 1.18 57.86 -50.71
CA GLY A 167 0.46 56.98 -49.80
C GLY A 167 1.19 56.66 -48.47
N PHE A 168 2.21 57.42 -48.07
CA PHE A 168 2.96 57.15 -46.83
C PHE A 168 2.11 57.34 -45.56
N GLU A 169 1.12 58.23 -45.56
CA GLU A 169 0.28 58.51 -44.39
C GLU A 169 -0.55 57.28 -43.97
N ALA A 170 -1.22 56.62 -44.92
CA ALA A 170 -1.96 55.39 -44.66
C ALA A 170 -1.04 54.25 -44.18
N ARG A 171 0.17 54.15 -44.73
CA ARG A 171 1.18 53.17 -44.27
C ARG A 171 1.67 53.48 -42.87
N LEU A 172 1.84 54.76 -42.50
CA LEU A 172 2.24 55.17 -41.16
C LEU A 172 1.15 54.86 -40.13
N ALA A 173 -0.12 55.11 -40.46
CA ALA A 173 -1.24 54.75 -39.59
C ALA A 173 -1.23 53.25 -39.23
N LEU A 174 -1.10 52.38 -40.24
CA LEU A 174 -0.99 50.93 -40.04
C LEU A 174 0.23 50.53 -39.20
N LEU A 175 1.38 51.19 -39.40
CA LEU A 175 2.60 50.89 -38.64
C LEU A 175 2.49 51.31 -37.17
N TYR A 176 1.82 52.43 -36.87
CA TYR A 176 1.55 52.85 -35.49
C TYR A 176 0.57 51.90 -34.79
N GLU A 177 -0.47 51.42 -35.49
CA GLU A 177 -1.38 50.40 -34.97
C GLU A 177 -0.62 49.10 -34.64
N LEU A 178 0.23 48.64 -35.56
CA LEU A 178 1.05 47.45 -35.38
C LEU A 178 1.98 47.58 -34.16
N LYS A 179 2.60 48.75 -33.97
CA LYS A 179 3.44 49.06 -32.80
C LYS A 179 2.67 48.97 -31.48
N ASN A 180 1.45 49.48 -31.45
CA ASN A 180 0.59 49.42 -30.27
C ASN A 180 0.21 47.97 -29.97
N CYS A 181 -0.20 47.20 -30.99
CA CYS A 181 -0.52 45.78 -30.83
C CYS A 181 0.66 44.98 -30.26
N THR A 182 1.89 45.22 -30.73
CA THR A 182 3.07 44.52 -30.20
C THR A 182 3.37 44.88 -28.74
N GLN A 183 3.14 46.14 -28.35
CA GLN A 183 3.28 46.58 -26.96
C GLN A 183 2.24 45.95 -26.03
N TYR A 184 0.98 45.88 -26.47
CA TYR A 184 -0.08 45.21 -25.73
C TYR A 184 0.19 43.72 -25.57
N ARG A 185 0.64 43.04 -26.64
CA ARG A 185 1.02 41.63 -26.59
C ARG A 185 2.12 41.36 -25.57
N GLN A 186 3.20 42.15 -25.60
CA GLN A 186 4.30 41.99 -24.66
C GLN A 186 3.86 42.23 -23.21
N SER A 187 2.96 43.20 -22.99
CA SER A 187 2.38 43.47 -21.67
C SER A 187 1.51 42.30 -21.18
N LEU A 188 0.70 41.71 -22.06
CA LEU A 188 -0.11 40.52 -21.76
C LEU A 188 0.76 39.30 -21.42
N GLU A 189 1.84 39.06 -22.19
CA GLU A 189 2.77 37.95 -21.91
C GLU A 189 3.43 38.07 -20.53
N ILE A 190 3.80 39.28 -20.10
CA ILE A 190 4.33 39.53 -18.74
C ILE A 190 3.27 39.21 -17.68
N LEU A 191 2.03 39.65 -17.88
CA LEU A 191 0.94 39.39 -16.94
C LEU A 191 0.61 37.90 -16.83
N ILE A 192 0.56 37.18 -17.95
CA ILE A 192 0.35 35.73 -17.98
C ILE A 192 1.45 35.02 -17.19
N ASN A 193 2.72 35.36 -17.45
CA ASN A 193 3.85 34.78 -16.73
C ASN A 193 3.81 35.05 -15.22
N ARG A 194 3.37 36.24 -14.80
CA ARG A 194 3.17 36.56 -13.38
C ARG A 194 2.09 35.68 -12.77
N VAL A 195 0.92 35.58 -13.42
CA VAL A 195 -0.19 34.74 -12.94
C VAL A 195 0.23 33.28 -12.81
N ASP A 196 0.95 32.74 -13.79
CA ASP A 196 1.45 31.36 -13.76
C ASP A 196 2.51 31.14 -12.67
N ASN A 197 3.39 32.11 -12.44
CA ASN A 197 4.35 32.03 -11.34
C ASN A 197 3.64 32.08 -9.98
N THR A 198 2.67 32.97 -9.79
CA THR A 198 1.89 33.03 -8.54
C THR A 198 1.17 31.69 -8.34
N ARG A 199 0.52 31.14 -9.37
CA ARG A 199 -0.14 29.83 -9.33
C ARG A 199 0.81 28.71 -8.90
N LYS A 200 2.03 28.68 -9.42
CA LYS A 200 3.07 27.70 -9.02
C LYS A 200 3.48 27.86 -7.56
N ILE A 201 3.60 29.09 -7.06
CA ILE A 201 3.90 29.36 -5.64
C ILE A 201 2.78 28.82 -4.75
N TRP A 202 1.52 29.13 -5.06
CA TRP A 202 0.37 28.62 -4.32
C TRP A 202 0.32 27.08 -4.31
N GLN A 203 0.59 26.43 -5.45
CA GLN A 203 0.65 24.96 -5.54
C GLN A 203 1.76 24.37 -4.66
N ARG A 204 2.91 25.05 -4.58
CA ARG A 204 4.04 24.64 -3.74
C ARG A 204 3.71 24.81 -2.25
N GLU A 205 3.12 25.92 -1.85
CA GLU A 205 2.67 26.14 -0.46
C GLU A 205 1.61 25.11 -0.03
N LEU A 206 0.64 24.80 -0.90
CA LEU A 206 -0.35 23.74 -0.66
C LEU A 206 0.30 22.36 -0.50
N SER A 207 1.41 22.09 -1.18
CA SER A 207 2.15 20.83 -1.06
C SER A 207 2.93 20.68 0.26
N HIS A 208 3.26 21.80 0.91
CA HIS A 208 3.94 21.85 2.21
C HIS A 208 2.98 21.82 3.40
N LEU A 209 1.67 21.98 3.18
CA LEU A 209 0.67 21.80 4.23
C LEU A 209 0.71 20.37 4.76
N PRO A 210 0.68 20.17 6.09
CA PRO A 210 0.73 18.84 6.68
C PRO A 210 -0.49 18.04 6.19
N LYS A 211 -0.23 16.98 5.41
CA LYS A 211 -1.24 15.97 5.10
C LYS A 211 -1.80 15.49 6.43
N LYS A 212 -3.11 15.71 6.67
CA LYS A 212 -3.80 15.26 7.89
C LYS A 212 -3.31 13.85 8.21
N ARG A 213 -2.57 13.69 9.31
CA ARG A 213 -2.08 12.39 9.75
C ARG A 213 -3.32 11.54 9.95
N HIS A 214 -3.47 10.50 9.13
CA HIS A 214 -4.33 9.40 9.48
C HIS A 214 -3.81 8.89 10.83
N ILE A 215 -4.57 9.18 11.88
CA ILE A 215 -4.41 8.60 13.21
C ILE A 215 -4.57 7.10 12.98
N LYS A 216 -3.44 6.37 13.01
CA LYS A 216 -3.44 4.92 12.99
C LYS A 216 -3.92 4.47 14.37
N SER A 217 -5.06 3.79 14.37
CA SER A 217 -5.49 2.85 15.41
C SER A 217 -4.53 1.67 15.51
#